data_AF-A0A086AXK4-F1
#
_entry.id   AF-A0A086AXK4-F1
#
_cell.length_a   1.000
_cell.length_b   1.000
_cell.length_c   1.000
_cell.angle_alpha   90.00
_cell.angle_beta   90.00
_cell.angle_gamma   90.00
#
_symmetry.space_group_name_H-M   'P 1'
#
loop_
_entity.id
_entity.type
_entity.pdbx_description
1 polymer ?
#
loop_
_entity_poly.entity_id
_entity_poly.type
_entity_poly.pdbx_seq_one_letter_code
_entity_poly.pdbx_strand_id
1 'polypeptide(L)'
;MKANIRLIKKNRIYSADFKREIVSLFEKGSYSVPQLEKLYGICNSIIYQWIYKFSTFNEQGQRVIEMKISSTQKVKELEDRVRELERSVGQKQIKIDYLEKMIDLAKTELHIDIKKNSITPQSNGLDQTKKK
;
A
#
# COMPACT_ATOMS: atom_id res chain seq x y z
N MET A 1 27.63 -61.90 -0.77
CA MET A 1 26.48 -61.01 -0.48
C MET A 1 26.95 -59.96 0.51
N LYS A 2 27.02 -58.68 0.13
CA LYS A 2 27.39 -57.60 1.06
C LYS A 2 26.17 -57.30 1.94
N ALA A 3 26.31 -57.41 3.25
CA ALA A 3 25.24 -57.07 4.19
C ALA A 3 24.95 -55.56 4.10
N ASN A 4 23.71 -55.20 3.80
CA ASN A 4 23.23 -53.81 3.87
C ASN A 4 23.00 -53.46 5.35
N ILE A 5 24.06 -53.05 6.04
CA ILE A 5 24.00 -52.65 7.45
C ILE A 5 23.46 -51.21 7.52
N ARG A 6 22.26 -51.02 8.08
CA ARG A 6 21.71 -49.69 8.39
C ARG A 6 22.20 -49.26 9.77
N LEU A 7 23.08 -48.26 9.83
CA LEU A 7 23.50 -47.66 11.10
C LEU A 7 22.45 -46.64 11.57
N ILE A 8 22.04 -46.73 12.83
CA ILE A 8 21.13 -45.76 13.44
C ILE A 8 21.89 -44.44 13.63
N LYS A 9 21.31 -43.33 13.16
CA LYS A 9 21.87 -42.00 13.36
C LYS A 9 21.77 -41.63 14.84
N LYS A 10 22.87 -41.19 15.43
CA LYS A 10 22.89 -40.74 16.83
C LYS A 10 22.03 -39.47 16.98
N ASN A 11 21.25 -39.42 18.06
CA ASN A 11 20.49 -38.23 18.41
C ASN A 11 21.45 -37.10 18.82
N ARG A 12 21.26 -35.92 18.24
CA ARG A 12 21.98 -34.70 18.64
C ARG A 12 21.32 -34.14 19.90
N ILE A 13 22.10 -33.93 20.95
CA ILE A 13 21.66 -33.30 22.19
C ILE A 13 22.39 -31.97 22.32
N TYR A 14 21.62 -30.90 22.54
CA TYR A 14 22.15 -29.55 22.73
C TYR A 14 22.10 -29.18 24.22
N SER A 15 23.17 -28.58 24.73
CA SER A 15 23.24 -28.07 26.10
C SER A 15 22.23 -26.95 26.33
N ALA A 16 21.86 -26.71 27.59
CA ALA A 16 20.92 -25.65 27.92
C ALA A 16 21.47 -24.26 27.58
N ASP A 17 22.76 -24.03 27.81
CA ASP A 17 23.41 -22.74 27.56
C ASP A 17 23.42 -22.40 26.07
N PHE A 18 23.73 -23.38 25.22
CA PHE A 18 23.70 -23.20 23.78
C PHE A 18 22.29 -22.84 23.28
N LYS A 19 21.25 -23.49 23.83
CA LYS A 19 19.87 -23.15 23.47
C LYS A 19 19.52 -21.71 23.84
N ARG A 20 19.96 -21.24 25.01
CA ARG A 20 19.74 -19.86 25.47
C ARG A 20 20.51 -18.85 24.63
N GLU A 21 21.73 -19.17 24.20
CA GLU A 21 22.52 -18.32 23.30
C GLU A 21 21.80 -18.10 21.96
N ILE A 22 21.29 -19.15 21.33
CA ILE A 22 20.53 -19.07 20.08
C ILE A 22 19.28 -18.19 20.25
N VAL A 23 18.55 -18.36 21.36
CA VAL A 23 17.36 -17.54 21.65
C VAL A 23 17.76 -16.07 21.87
N SER A 24 18.86 -15.81 22.58
CA SER A 24 19.35 -14.43 22.77
C SER A 24 19.76 -13.76 21.45
N LEU A 25 20.39 -14.49 20.53
CA LEU A 25 20.74 -13.97 19.21
C LEU A 25 19.50 -13.62 18.37
N PHE A 26 18.45 -14.42 18.50
CA PHE A 26 17.15 -14.14 17.88
C PHE A 26 16.46 -12.93 18.51
N GLU A 27 16.41 -12.84 19.85
CA GLU A 27 15.78 -11.73 20.58
C GLU A 27 16.48 -10.39 20.34
N LYS A 28 17.81 -10.41 20.18
CA LYS A 28 18.59 -9.22 19.78
C LYS A 28 18.31 -8.77 18.34
N GLY A 29 17.59 -9.57 17.55
CA GLY A 29 17.33 -9.30 16.13
C GLY A 29 18.57 -9.42 15.25
N SER A 30 19.67 -10.00 15.73
CA SER A 30 20.91 -10.14 14.95
C SER A 30 20.76 -11.15 13.81
N TYR A 31 19.95 -12.19 14.04
CA TYR A 31 19.68 -13.23 13.04
C TYR A 31 18.21 -13.64 13.06
N SER A 32 17.66 -13.88 11.87
CA SER A 32 16.36 -14.54 11.70
C SER A 32 16.47 -16.06 11.86
N VAL A 33 15.36 -16.73 12.17
CA VAL A 33 15.32 -18.20 12.35
C VAL A 33 15.90 -18.97 11.15
N PRO A 34 15.58 -18.65 9.88
CA PRO A 34 16.19 -19.32 8.73
C PRO A 34 17.70 -19.07 8.59
N GLN A 35 18.22 -17.95 9.09
CA GLN A 35 19.65 -17.69 9.09
C GLN A 35 20.35 -18.53 10.16
N LEU A 36 19.76 -18.64 11.36
CA LEU A 36 20.25 -19.49 12.43
C LEU A 36 20.27 -20.98 12.04
N GLU A 37 19.26 -21.44 11.30
CA GLU A 37 19.24 -22.79 10.74
C GLU A 37 20.44 -23.06 9.84
N LYS A 38 20.73 -22.13 8.90
CA LYS A 38 21.88 -22.27 7.99
C LYS A 38 23.21 -22.19 8.72
N LEU A 39 23.32 -21.32 9.72
CA LEU A 39 24.56 -21.07 10.45
C LEU A 39 24.95 -22.25 11.36
N TYR A 40 23.98 -22.81 12.08
CA TYR A 40 24.23 -23.87 13.07
C TYR A 40 23.78 -25.27 12.62
N GLY A 41 23.13 -25.38 11.45
CA GLY A 41 22.64 -26.67 10.92
C GLY A 41 21.52 -27.29 11.76
N ILE A 42 20.69 -26.44 12.36
CA ILE A 42 19.59 -26.82 13.27
C ILE A 42 18.27 -26.54 12.55
N CYS A 43 17.36 -27.52 12.53
CA CYS A 43 16.06 -27.33 11.91
C CYS A 43 15.28 -26.15 12.54
N ASN A 44 14.66 -25.31 11.72
CA ASN A 44 13.86 -24.17 12.17
C ASN A 44 12.85 -24.53 13.27
N SER A 45 12.19 -25.69 13.17
CA SER A 45 11.18 -26.13 14.14
C SER A 45 11.73 -26.27 15.56
N ILE A 46 12.97 -26.76 15.69
CA ILE A 46 13.66 -26.90 16.97
C ILE A 46 14.00 -25.52 17.54
N ILE A 47 14.43 -24.59 16.67
CA ILE A 47 14.76 -23.22 17.06
C ILE A 47 13.50 -22.52 17.59
N TYR A 48 12.37 -22.60 16.88
CA TYR A 48 11.10 -22.07 17.37
C TYR A 48 10.68 -22.68 18.70
N GLN A 49 10.86 -24.00 18.89
CA GLN A 49 10.58 -24.65 20.17
C GLN A 49 11.44 -24.09 21.31
N TRP A 50 12.71 -23.74 21.05
CA TRP A 50 13.56 -23.09 22.05
C TRP A 50 13.14 -21.66 22.32
N ILE A 51 12.79 -20.90 21.28
CA ILE A 51 12.29 -19.54 21.41
C ILE A 51 11.06 -19.54 22.32
N TYR A 52 10.04 -20.36 22.05
CA TYR A 52 8.85 -20.43 22.91
C TYR A 52 9.12 -20.93 24.32
N LYS A 53 10.20 -21.69 24.55
CA LYS A 53 10.53 -22.26 25.87
C LYS A 53 11.40 -21.33 26.73
N PHE A 54 12.33 -20.61 26.11
CA PHE A 54 13.33 -19.81 26.81
C PHE A 54 13.14 -18.30 26.63
N SER A 55 12.33 -17.85 25.66
CA SER A 55 12.03 -16.42 25.51
C SER A 55 11.05 -15.97 26.59
N THR A 56 11.30 -14.80 27.15
CA THR A 56 10.39 -14.14 28.09
C THR A 56 9.29 -13.33 27.37
N PHE A 57 9.52 -12.97 26.10
CA PHE A 57 8.64 -12.07 25.35
C PHE A 57 7.75 -12.79 24.33
N ASN A 58 8.17 -13.98 23.88
CA ASN A 58 7.57 -14.63 22.74
C ASN A 58 6.57 -15.72 23.19
N GLU A 59 5.33 -15.30 23.45
CA GLU A 59 4.24 -16.22 23.78
C GLU A 59 3.84 -17.08 22.56
N GLN A 60 3.34 -18.28 22.82
CA GLN A 60 2.77 -19.15 21.79
C GLN A 60 1.42 -18.58 21.31
N GLY A 61 1.47 -17.61 20.41
CA GLY A 61 0.31 -17.07 19.72
C GLY A 61 0.15 -17.65 18.31
N GLN A 62 -1.09 -17.95 17.92
CA GLN A 62 -1.42 -18.26 16.53
C GLN A 62 -1.80 -16.97 15.80
N ARG A 63 -1.04 -16.58 14.78
CA ARG A 63 -1.45 -15.53 13.84
C ARG A 63 -2.31 -16.17 12.76
N VAL A 64 -3.63 -16.04 12.84
CA VAL A 64 -4.54 -16.42 11.74
C VAL A 64 -4.30 -15.45 10.58
N ILE A 65 -3.56 -15.90 9.56
CA ILE A 65 -3.37 -15.16 8.32
C ILE A 65 -4.54 -15.54 7.41
N GLU A 66 -5.65 -14.81 7.54
CA GLU A 66 -6.72 -14.90 6.54
C GLU A 66 -6.21 -14.26 5.25
N MET A 67 -6.25 -15.02 4.14
CA MET A 67 -5.97 -14.44 2.84
C MET A 67 -7.04 -13.39 2.55
N LYS A 68 -6.69 -12.10 2.68
CA LYS A 68 -7.50 -11.01 2.14
C LYS A 68 -7.45 -11.07 0.61
N ILE A 69 -8.20 -12.00 0.03
CA ILE A 69 -8.53 -12.00 -1.40
C ILE A 69 -9.10 -10.63 -1.81
N SER A 70 -9.68 -9.89 -0.85
CA SER A 70 -10.24 -8.55 -1.07
C SER A 70 -9.23 -7.42 -1.23
N SER A 71 -7.96 -7.53 -0.78
CA SER A 71 -7.04 -6.38 -0.88
C SER A 71 -6.59 -6.14 -2.31
N THR A 72 -6.14 -7.19 -3.00
CA THR A 72 -5.73 -7.13 -4.41
C THR A 72 -6.90 -6.82 -5.34
N GLN A 73 -8.08 -7.39 -5.06
CA GLN A 73 -9.28 -7.11 -5.84
C GLN A 73 -9.74 -5.65 -5.68
N LYS A 74 -9.71 -5.12 -4.46
CA LYS A 74 -10.05 -3.71 -4.18
C LYS A 74 -9.06 -2.74 -4.81
N VAL A 75 -7.77 -3.07 -4.82
CA VAL A 75 -6.76 -2.26 -5.53
C VAL A 75 -7.08 -2.19 -7.01
N LYS A 76 -7.37 -3.34 -7.64
CA LYS A 76 -7.72 -3.39 -9.07
C LYS A 76 -8.99 -2.61 -9.40
N GLU A 77 -10.04 -2.74 -8.59
CA GLU A 77 -11.29 -1.98 -8.77
C GLU A 77 -11.07 -0.46 -8.66
N LEU A 78 -10.22 -0.04 -7.73
CA LEU A 78 -9.86 1.37 -7.58
C LEU A 78 -9.05 1.88 -8.77
N GLU A 79 -8.09 1.11 -9.27
CA GLU A 79 -7.31 1.44 -10.46
C GLU A 79 -8.18 1.59 -11.71
N ASP A 80 -9.14 0.67 -11.92
CA ASP A 80 -10.07 0.74 -13.05
C ASP A 80 -10.97 1.98 -12.95
N ARG A 81 -11.43 2.32 -11.74
CA ARG A 81 -12.22 3.53 -11.50
C ARG A 81 -11.42 4.82 -11.75
N VAL A 82 -10.15 4.86 -11.36
CA VAL A 82 -9.26 6.00 -11.66
C VAL A 82 -9.11 6.17 -13.16
N ARG A 83 -8.86 5.08 -13.89
CA ARG A 83 -8.72 5.10 -15.35
C ARG A 83 -9.96 5.66 -16.06
N GLU A 84 -11.15 5.24 -15.64
CA GLU A 84 -12.42 5.75 -16.19
C GLU A 84 -12.61 7.24 -15.92
N LEU A 85 -12.29 7.68 -14.70
CA LEU A 85 -12.41 9.09 -14.32
C LEU A 85 -11.43 9.97 -15.11
N GLU A 86 -10.16 9.57 -15.23
CA GLU A 86 -9.16 10.28 -16.01
C GLU A 86 -9.57 10.41 -17.48
N ARG A 87 -10.13 9.34 -18.07
CA ARG A 87 -10.66 9.38 -19.44
C ARG A 87 -11.81 10.38 -19.59
N SER A 88 -12.75 10.39 -18.65
CA SER A 88 -13.90 11.31 -18.66
C SER A 88 -13.45 12.76 -18.51
N VAL A 89 -12.47 13.03 -17.64
CA VAL A 89 -11.87 14.36 -17.47
C VAL A 89 -11.17 14.81 -18.75
N GLY A 90 -10.35 13.95 -19.37
CA GLY A 90 -9.66 14.28 -20.62
C GLY A 90 -10.63 14.61 -21.77
N GLN A 91 -11.70 13.85 -21.93
CA GLN A 91 -12.74 14.14 -22.94
C GLN A 91 -13.42 15.49 -22.72
N LYS A 92 -13.70 15.82 -21.45
CA LYS A 92 -14.27 17.13 -21.09
C LYS A 92 -13.30 18.27 -21.34
N GLN A 93 -12.00 18.09 -21.04
CA GLN A 93 -10.98 19.11 -21.28
C GLN A 93 -10.87 19.46 -22.76
N ILE A 94 -10.80 18.46 -23.65
CA ILE A 94 -10.77 18.69 -25.11
C ILE A 94 -11.98 19.51 -25.57
N LYS A 95 -13.16 19.20 -25.04
CA LYS A 95 -14.39 19.96 -25.39
C LYS A 95 -14.33 21.40 -24.90
N ILE A 96 -13.80 21.64 -23.70
CA ILE A 96 -13.62 22.98 -23.14
C ILE A 96 -12.63 23.77 -24.00
N ASP A 97 -11.46 23.19 -24.27
CA ASP A 97 -10.40 23.84 -25.08
C ASP A 97 -10.92 24.21 -26.48
N TYR A 98 -11.70 23.32 -27.10
CA TYR A 98 -12.34 23.61 -28.39
C TYR A 98 -13.32 24.78 -28.30
N LEU A 99 -14.20 24.80 -27.30
CA LEU A 99 -15.18 25.88 -27.12
C LEU A 99 -14.50 27.21 -26.80
N GLU A 100 -13.45 27.21 -25.97
CA GLU A 100 -12.64 28.40 -25.69
C GLU A 100 -12.00 28.94 -26.96
N LYS A 101 -11.43 28.05 -27.79
CA LYS A 101 -10.82 28.46 -29.05
C LYS A 101 -11.83 29.06 -30.03
N MET A 102 -13.04 28.50 -30.10
CA MET A 102 -14.13 29.05 -30.92
C MET A 102 -14.57 30.44 -30.45
N ILE A 103 -14.61 30.67 -29.13
CA ILE A 103 -14.91 31.98 -28.57
C ILE A 103 -13.81 33.00 -28.93
N ASP A 104 -12.55 32.59 -28.84
CA ASP A 104 -11.42 33.45 -29.20
C ASP A 104 -11.45 33.83 -30.69
N LEU A 105 -11.72 32.87 -31.59
CA LEU A 105 -11.89 33.13 -33.03
C LEU A 105 -13.06 34.08 -33.31
N ALA A 106 -14.21 33.87 -32.66
CA ALA A 106 -15.36 34.77 -32.80
C ALA A 106 -15.04 36.21 -32.35
N LYS A 107 -14.22 36.37 -31.30
CA LYS A 107 -13.77 37.67 -30.85
C LYS A 107 -12.81 38.33 -31.83
N THR A 108 -11.87 37.57 -32.41
CA THR A 108 -10.86 38.11 -33.32
C THR A 108 -11.40 38.39 -34.72
N GLU A 109 -12.20 37.49 -35.28
CA GLU A 109 -12.64 37.55 -36.68
C GLU A 109 -13.99 38.27 -36.85
N LEU A 110 -14.89 38.12 -35.88
CA LEU A 110 -16.25 38.68 -35.96
C LEU A 110 -16.45 39.89 -35.04
N HIS A 111 -15.45 40.24 -34.21
CA HIS A 111 -15.53 41.28 -33.18
C HIS A 111 -16.70 41.11 -32.18
N ILE A 112 -17.19 39.88 -32.02
CA ILE A 112 -18.28 39.54 -31.09
C ILE A 112 -17.65 39.11 -29.75
N ASP A 113 -17.83 39.90 -28.70
CA ASP A 113 -17.34 39.57 -27.36
C ASP A 113 -18.34 38.70 -26.59
N ILE A 114 -18.40 37.40 -26.92
CA ILE A 114 -19.35 36.43 -26.34
C ILE A 114 -19.18 36.28 -24.82
N LYS A 115 -17.99 36.56 -24.27
CA LYS A 115 -17.73 36.50 -22.82
C LYS A 115 -18.33 37.68 -22.04
N LYS A 116 -18.71 38.78 -22.73
CA LYS A 116 -19.24 39.99 -22.09
C LYS A 116 -20.77 39.98 -22.10
N ASN A 117 -21.39 39.99 -20.92
CA ASN A 117 -22.84 40.07 -20.80
C ASN A 117 -23.32 41.50 -21.06
N SER A 118 -23.61 41.83 -22.32
CA SER A 118 -24.05 43.17 -22.74
C SER A 118 -25.55 43.43 -22.55
N ILE A 119 -26.31 42.44 -22.06
CA ILE A 119 -27.78 42.51 -21.99
C ILE A 119 -28.27 42.95 -20.60
N THR A 120 -27.42 42.93 -19.57
CA THR A 120 -27.81 43.39 -18.23
C THR A 120 -27.80 44.93 -18.19
N PRO A 121 -28.95 45.59 -17.91
CA PRO A 121 -28.97 47.04 -17.69
C PRO A 121 -28.01 47.41 -16.55
N GLN A 122 -27.22 48.48 -16.71
CA GLN A 122 -26.45 49.01 -15.59
C GLN A 122 -27.40 49.43 -14.48
N SER A 123 -27.18 48.92 -13.27
CA SER A 123 -27.90 49.35 -12.08
C SER A 123 -27.62 50.83 -11.85
N ASN A 124 -28.60 51.70 -12.08
CA ASN A 124 -28.53 53.09 -11.64
C ASN A 124 -28.52 53.07 -10.10
N GLY A 125 -27.44 53.58 -9.52
CA GLY A 125 -27.18 53.48 -8.08
C GLY A 125 -28.28 54.08 -7.21
N LEU A 126 -28.47 53.41 -6.07
CA LEU A 126 -29.16 53.77 -4.82
C LEU A 126 -29.81 55.17 -4.79
N ASP A 127 -31.15 55.21 -4.71
CA ASP A 127 -31.91 56.41 -4.33
C ASP A 127 -31.36 57.00 -3.04
N GLN A 128 -31.05 58.30 -3.05
CA GLN A 128 -30.59 59.00 -1.85
C GLN A 128 -31.66 58.94 -0.76
N THR A 129 -31.31 58.31 0.36
CA THR A 129 -32.13 58.27 1.57
C THR A 129 -32.40 59.70 2.04
N LYS A 130 -33.64 60.19 1.90
CA LYS A 130 -34.07 61.45 2.52
C LYS A 130 -33.95 61.30 4.04
N LYS A 131 -32.98 61.98 4.64
CA LYS A 131 -32.91 62.18 6.10
C LYS A 131 -34.15 62.97 6.53
N LYS A 132 -34.85 62.43 7.53
CA LYS A 132 -35.93 63.09 8.26
C LYS A 132 -35.37 63.73 9.52
#